data_AF-A0A355FUA2-F1
#
_entry.id   AF-A0A355FUA2-F1
#
_cell.length_a   1.000
_cell.length_b   1.000
_cell.length_c   1.000
_cell.angle_alpha   90.00
_cell.angle_beta   90.00
_cell.angle_gamma   90.00
#
_symmetry.space_group_name_H-M   'P 1'
#
loop_
_entity.id
_entity.type
_entity.pdbx_description
1 polymer ?
#
loop_
_entity_poly.entity_id
_entity_poly.type
_entity_poly.pdbx_seq_one_letter_code
_entity_poly.pdbx_strand_id
1 'polypeptide(L)' 'QVTAGQNLVSIKMSADLEISDKMTMRAFYDHQITSPYISTSFATSNIRSGVALRFNLNQ' A
#
# COMPACT_ATOMS: atom_id res chain seq x y z
N GLN A 1 -4.51 2.86 31.31
CA GLN A 1 -3.64 1.82 30.73
C GLN A 1 -3.53 2.09 29.24
N VAL A 2 -2.39 2.58 28.77
CA VAL A 2 -2.16 2.73 27.32
C VAL A 2 -1.85 1.33 26.80
N THR A 3 -2.92 0.58 26.53
CA THR A 3 -2.84 -0.80 26.05
C THR A 3 -2.26 -0.77 24.65
N ALA A 4 -0.99 -1.17 24.51
CA ALA A 4 -0.38 -1.52 23.25
C ALA A 4 -0.56 -0.46 22.14
N GLY A 5 0.08 0.70 22.30
CA GLY A 5 0.25 1.64 21.20
C GLY A 5 1.12 1.00 20.12
N GLN A 6 0.50 0.52 19.04
CA GLN A 6 1.22 0.07 17.85
C GLN A 6 1.49 1.28 16.98
N ASN A 7 2.76 1.58 16.73
CA ASN A 7 3.13 2.67 15.85
C ASN A 7 3.08 2.15 14.42
N LEU A 8 2.00 2.49 13.72
CA LEU A 8 1.78 2.08 12.34
C LEU A 8 2.20 3.23 11.42
N VAL A 9 3.39 3.12 10.83
CA VAL A 9 3.88 4.07 9.84
C VAL A 9 3.57 3.51 8.46
N SER A 10 2.76 4.22 7.69
CA SER A 10 2.39 3.84 6.33
C SER A 10 2.89 4.88 5.33
N ILE A 11 3.78 4.47 4.44
CA ILE A 11 4.22 5.26 3.29
C ILE A 11 3.51 4.71 2.07
N LYS A 12 2.70 5.53 1.40
CA LYS A 12 1.94 5.13 0.23
C LYS A 12 2.34 5.98 -0.96
N MET A 13 2.78 5.35 -2.02
CA MET A 13 3.08 5.98 -3.30
C MET A 13 2.20 5.33 -4.37
N SER A 14 1.44 6.16 -5.08
CA SER A 14 0.59 5.72 -6.17
C SER A 14 0.80 6.64 -7.37
N ALA A 15 0.98 6.04 -8.54
CA ALA A 15 1.04 6.75 -9.80
C ALA A 15 -0.05 6.20 -10.72
N ASP A 16 -0.98 7.07 -11.10
CA ASP A 16 -2.08 6.77 -12.00
C ASP A 16 -1.82 7.43 -13.34
N LEU A 17 -1.76 6.62 -14.40
CA LEU A 17 -1.51 7.06 -15.76
C LEU A 17 -2.64 6.55 -16.65
N GLU A 18 -3.44 7.47 -17.18
CA GLU A 18 -4.36 7.17 -18.28
C GLU A 18 -3.55 7.14 -19.58
N ILE A 19 -3.43 5.95 -20.14
CA ILE A 19 -2.76 5.75 -21.43
C ILE A 19 -3.75 6.03 -22.57
N SER A 20 -5.04 5.77 -22.37
CA SER A 20 -6.14 6.03 -23.31
C SER A 20 -7.49 5.93 -22.59
N ASP A 21 -8.60 6.32 -23.24
CA ASP A 21 -9.98 6.22 -22.70
C ASP A 21 -10.40 4.82 -22.19
N LYS A 22 -9.64 3.80 -22.59
CA LYS A 22 -9.88 2.38 -22.32
C LYS A 22 -8.72 1.69 -21.61
N MET A 23 -7.64 2.39 -21.30
CA MET A 23 -6.44 1.82 -20.68
C MET A 23 -5.89 2.72 -19.57
N THR A 24 -5.90 2.19 -18.35
CA THR A 24 -5.34 2.84 -17.16
C THR A 24 -4.19 2.01 -16.62
N MET A 25 -3.03 2.63 -16.41
CA MET A 25 -1.90 2.02 -15.72
C MET A 25 -1.75 2.65 -14.34
N ARG A 26 -1.83 1.84 -13.30
CA ARG A 26 -1.63 2.24 -11.91
C ARG A 26 -0.40 1.53 -11.36
N ALA A 27 0.63 2.26 -11.01
CA ALA A 27 1.71 1.74 -10.18
C ALA A 27 1.41 2.08 -8.72
N PHE A 28 1.54 1.09 -7.83
CA PHE A 28 1.35 1.29 -6.40
C PHE A 28 2.53 0.71 -5.61
N TYR A 29 2.93 1.45 -4.59
CA TYR A 29 3.99 1.10 -3.67
C TYR A 29 3.57 1.55 -2.27
N ASP A 30 3.04 0.61 -1.50
CA ASP A 30 2.66 0.82 -0.11
C ASP A 30 3.68 0.12 0.80
N HIS A 31 4.41 0.90 1.59
CA HIS A 31 5.28 0.40 2.64
C HIS A 31 4.62 0.63 3.99
N GLN A 32 4.13 -0.45 4.60
CA GLN A 32 3.58 -0.45 5.94
C GLN A 32 4.60 -1.03 6.92
N ILE A 33 5.03 -0.20 7.88
CA ILE A 33 5.91 -0.60 8.96
C ILE A 33 5.08 -0.58 10.24
N THR A 34 4.80 -1.76 10.77
CA THR A 34 4.08 -1.95 12.02
C THR A 34 5.11 -2.24 13.10
N SER A 35 5.40 -1.23 13.93
CA SER A 35 6.27 -1.38 15.11
C SER A 35 5.39 -1.45 16.36
N PRO A 36 5.12 -2.65 16.90
CA PRO A 36 4.40 -2.79 18.15
C PRO A 36 5.32 -2.42 19.33
N TYR A 37 4.85 -1.55 20.22
CA TYR A 37 5.58 -1.09 21.41
C TYR A 37 5.69 -2.16 22.51
N ILE A 38 5.06 -3.32 22.34
CA ILE A 38 4.99 -4.41 23.34
C ILE A 38 5.87 -5.60 22.93
N SER A 39 6.74 -6.02 23.85
CA SER A 39 7.80 -7.03 23.72
C SER A 39 7.37 -8.46 23.39
N THR A 40 6.15 -8.68 22.89
CA THR A 40 5.60 -9.99 22.48
C THR A 40 5.17 -10.04 21.02
N SER A 41 5.21 -8.92 20.32
CA SER A 41 4.72 -8.81 18.94
C SER A 41 5.88 -8.49 18.00
N PHE A 42 6.06 -9.30 16.97
CA PHE A 42 7.13 -9.12 16.00
C PHE A 42 6.86 -7.88 15.14
N ALA A 43 7.88 -7.03 14.97
CA ALA A 43 7.82 -5.92 14.03
C ALA A 43 7.51 -6.46 12.62
N THR A 44 6.40 -6.04 12.04
CA THR A 44 5.96 -6.50 10.72
C THR A 44 6.20 -5.38 9.73
N SER A 45 7.04 -5.64 8.72
CA SER A 45 7.26 -4.73 7.59
C SER A 45 6.60 -5.32 6.36
N ASN A 46 5.43 -4.80 6.01
CA ASN A 46 4.67 -5.21 4.84
C ASN A 46 4.91 -4.21 3.71
N ILE A 47 5.67 -4.64 2.70
CA ILE A 47 5.85 -3.89 1.45
C ILE A 47 4.89 -4.50 0.44
N ARG A 48 3.92 -3.70 -0.03
CA ARG A 48 3.01 -4.04 -1.12
C ARG A 48 3.36 -3.15 -2.30
N SER A 49 4.18 -3.69 -3.18
CA SER A 49 4.51 -3.08 -4.46
C SER A 49 3.81 -3.85 -5.58
N GLY A 50 3.26 -3.14 -6.55
CA GLY A 50 2.70 -3.77 -7.73
C GLY A 50 2.31 -2.76 -8.81
N VAL A 51 2.00 -3.30 -9.98
CA VAL A 51 1.47 -2.53 -11.10
C VAL A 51 0.15 -3.16 -11.49
N ALA A 52 -0.90 -2.35 -11.52
CA ALA A 52 -2.22 -2.71 -11.98
C ALA A 52 -2.43 -2.09 -13.36
N LEU A 53 -2.70 -2.94 -14.34
CA LEU A 53 -3.17 -2.53 -15.66
C LEU A 53 -4.67 -2.80 -15.71
N ARG A 54 -5.44 -1.76 -16.06
CA ARG A 54 -6.89 -1.83 -16.12
C ARG A 54 -7.33 -1.48 -17.54
N PHE A 55 -8.01 -2.44 -18.17
CA PHE A 55 -8.56 -2.29 -19.50
C PHE A 55 -10.09 -2.22 -19.39
N ASN A 56 -10.68 -1.14 -19.88
CA ASN A 56 -12.13 -1.01 -19.99
C ASN A 56 -12.52 -1.34 -21.45
N LEU A 57 -13.11 -2.51 -21.68
CA LEU A 57 -13.44 -3.03 -23.02
C LEU A 57 -14.80 -2.58 -23.59
N ASN A 58 -15.50 -1.63 -22.97
CA ASN A 58 -16.81 -1.17 -23.47
C ASN A 58 -16.68 0.04 -24.39
N GLN A 59 -16.89 -0.18 -25.69
CA GLN A 59 -17.59 0.77 -26.56
C GLN A 59 -18.43 0.00 -27.58
#